data_AF-A0A839JHN7-F1
#
_entry.id   AF-A0A839JHN7-F1
#
_cell.length_a   1.000
_cell.length_b   1.000
_cell.length_c   1.000
_cell.angle_alpha   90.00
_cell.angle_beta   90.00
_cell.angle_gamma   90.00
#
_symmetry.space_group_name_H-M   'P 1'
#
loop_
_entity.id
_entity.type
_entity.pdbx_description
1 polymer ?
#
loop_
_entity_poly.entity_id
_entity_poly.type
_entity_poly.pdbx_seq_one_letter_code
_entity_poly.pdbx_strand_id
1 'polypeptide(L)' 'MTQHFTAPPGGIMTDDVGVITGPVEARIDGDLVRIRYEGAGEEYTVTGTVGERTPDEVWEQLTTDPGVDEYDNPKHVDLQ' A
#
# COMPACT_ATOMS: atom_id res chain seq x y z
N MET A 1 11.49 8.30 1.34
CA MET A 1 10.73 9.25 0.49
C MET A 1 9.26 9.04 0.80
N THR A 2 8.49 10.13 0.97
CA THR A 2 7.05 10.05 1.25
C THR A 2 6.25 10.33 -0.01
N GLN A 3 5.19 9.57 -0.24
CA GLN A 3 4.24 9.70 -1.34
C GLN A 3 2.82 9.88 -0.79
N HIS A 4 2.04 10.69 -1.49
CA HIS A 4 0.61 10.90 -1.22
C HIS A 4 -0.17 10.38 -2.41
N PHE A 5 -1.14 9.51 -2.18
CA PHE A 5 -1.98 8.95 -3.23
C PHE A 5 -3.30 8.42 -2.68
N THR A 6 -4.22 8.04 -3.56
CA THR A 6 -5.42 7.29 -3.17
C THR A 6 -5.15 5.81 -3.39
N ALA A 7 -5.36 4.98 -2.36
CA ALA A 7 -5.20 3.55 -2.46
C ALA A 7 -6.09 2.96 -3.59
N PRO A 8 -5.66 1.89 -4.27
CA PRO A 8 -6.47 1.21 -5.27
C PRO A 8 -7.86 0.78 -4.74
N PRO A 9 -8.83 0.46 -5.61
CA PRO A 9 -10.20 0.12 -5.18
C PRO A 9 -10.27 -1.02 -4.15
N GLY A 10 -9.43 -2.04 -4.27
CA GLY A 10 -9.33 -3.12 -3.28
C GLY A 10 -8.43 -2.81 -2.08
N GLY A 11 -7.82 -1.64 -2.04
CA GLY A 11 -7.00 -1.11 -0.95
C GLY A 11 -5.59 -1.69 -0.86
N ILE A 12 -4.87 -1.30 0.19
CA ILE A 12 -3.52 -1.78 0.52
C ILE A 12 -3.59 -2.62 1.77
N MET A 13 -3.10 -3.86 1.72
CA MET A 13 -3.04 -4.75 2.88
C MET A 13 -1.93 -4.33 3.85
N THR A 14 -2.23 -4.34 5.14
CA THR A 14 -1.30 -4.06 6.23
C THR A 14 -1.27 -5.21 7.23
N ASP A 15 -0.15 -5.34 7.93
CA ASP A 15 0.05 -6.38 8.94
C ASP A 15 -0.77 -6.14 10.21
N ASP A 16 -1.14 -4.88 10.48
CA ASP A 16 -1.75 -4.45 11.73
C ASP A 16 -3.29 -4.46 11.69
N VAL A 17 -3.88 -3.89 10.63
CA VAL A 17 -5.33 -3.56 10.58
C VAL A 17 -6.05 -4.11 9.35
N GLY A 18 -5.35 -4.90 8.52
CA GLY A 18 -5.88 -5.39 7.25
C GLY A 18 -5.85 -4.32 6.17
N VAL A 19 -6.89 -4.25 5.35
CA VAL A 19 -6.91 -3.38 4.16
C VAL A 19 -7.21 -1.93 4.53
N ILE A 20 -6.37 -1.00 4.06
CA ILE A 20 -6.59 0.44 4.12
C ILE A 20 -7.00 0.96 2.74
N THR A 21 -7.93 1.92 2.70
CA THR A 21 -8.52 2.48 1.48
C THR A 21 -8.51 4.01 1.51
N GLY A 22 -8.79 4.67 0.38
CA GLY A 22 -8.90 6.14 0.33
C GLY A 22 -7.55 6.87 0.31
N PRO A 23 -7.52 8.18 0.66
CA PRO A 23 -6.30 8.99 0.63
C PRO A 23 -5.31 8.61 1.73
N VAL A 24 -4.05 8.40 1.34
CA VAL A 24 -3.00 7.86 2.20
C VAL A 24 -1.67 8.59 2.00
N GLU A 25 -0.86 8.53 3.04
CA GLU A 25 0.55 8.90 3.03
C GLU A 25 1.39 7.65 3.28
N ALA A 26 2.31 7.34 2.38
CA ALA A 26 3.20 6.19 2.53
C ALA A 26 4.66 6.61 2.42
N ARG A 27 5.55 5.96 3.18
CA ARG A 27 6.99 6.15 3.11
C ARG A 27 7.74 4.82 3.16
N ILE A 28 8.76 4.69 2.33
CA ILE A 28 9.75 3.62 2.47
C ILE A 28 10.62 3.94 3.70
N ASP A 29 10.67 3.00 4.64
CA ASP A 29 11.43 3.03 5.88
C ASP A 29 12.29 1.76 5.98
N GLY A 30 13.52 1.85 5.46
CA GLY A 30 14.36 0.67 5.27
C GLY A 30 13.75 -0.30 4.25
N ASP A 31 13.54 -1.54 4.68
CA ASP A 31 12.95 -2.61 3.86
C ASP A 31 11.42 -2.71 4.01
N LEU A 32 10.79 -1.78 4.75
CA LEU A 32 9.36 -1.74 4.99
C LEU A 32 8.74 -0.48 4.37
N VAL A 33 7.42 -0.52 4.17
CA VAL A 33 6.64 0.68 3.86
C VAL A 33 5.71 0.98 5.03
N ARG A 34 5.87 2.17 5.60
CA ARG A 34 4.99 2.73 6.63
C ARG A 34 3.91 3.54 5.94
N ILE A 35 2.65 3.28 6.28
CA ILE A 35 1.49 3.91 5.64
C ILE A 35 0.51 4.42 6.68
N ARG A 36 -0.17 5.51 6.37
CA ARG A 36 -1.27 6.05 7.18
C ARG A 36 -2.33 6.68 6.30
N TYR A 37 -3.52 6.87 6.85
CA TYR A 37 -4.48 7.80 6.28
C TYR A 37 -3.91 9.22 6.26
N GLU A 38 -4.25 9.99 5.24
CA GLU A 38 -3.77 11.37 5.13
C GLU A 38 -4.18 12.20 6.36
N GLY A 39 -3.21 12.87 6.99
CA GLY A 39 -3.40 13.65 8.20
C GLY A 39 -3.54 12.84 9.50
N ALA A 40 -3.49 11.52 9.46
CA ALA A 40 -3.58 10.69 10.67
C ALA A 40 -2.28 10.68 11.49
N GLY A 41 -2.41 10.47 12.80
CA GLY A 41 -1.27 10.33 13.70
C GLY A 41 -0.72 8.90 13.78
N GLU A 42 -1.53 7.90 13.42
CA GLU A 42 -1.20 6.48 13.51
C GLU A 42 -0.65 5.97 12.17
N GLU A 43 0.38 5.13 12.23
CA GLU A 43 1.02 4.50 11.06
C GLU A 43 0.97 2.97 11.18
N TYR A 44 0.81 2.30 10.04
CA TYR A 44 0.74 0.85 9.88
C TYR A 44 1.88 0.35 8.96
N THR A 45 2.21 -0.94 9.00
CA THR A 45 3.15 -1.55 8.05
C THR A 45 2.39 -2.17 6.88
N VAL A 46 2.72 -1.78 5.64
CA VAL A 46 2.25 -2.49 4.45
C VAL A 46 2.80 -3.91 4.45
N THR A 47 1.94 -4.89 4.22
CA THR A 47 2.33 -6.31 4.24
C THR A 47 3.40 -6.61 3.19
N GLY A 48 4.45 -7.34 3.57
CA GLY A 48 5.59 -7.66 2.71
C GLY A 48 6.80 -6.73 2.92
N THR A 49 7.79 -6.80 2.02
CA THR A 49 9.03 -6.00 2.11
C THR A 49 9.40 -5.36 0.78
N VAL A 50 10.27 -4.36 0.78
CA VAL A 50 10.78 -3.69 -0.43
C VAL A 50 11.64 -4.65 -1.26
N GLY A 51 12.49 -5.44 -0.60
CA GLY A 51 13.39 -6.40 -1.24
C GLY A 51 14.39 -5.70 -2.16
N GLU A 52 14.55 -6.23 -3.37
CA GLU A 52 15.46 -5.68 -4.39
C GLU A 52 14.81 -4.59 -5.27
N ARG A 53 13.52 -4.27 -5.04
CA ARG A 53 12.79 -3.26 -5.82
C ARG A 53 13.36 -1.86 -5.60
N THR A 54 13.39 -1.08 -6.67
CA THR A 54 13.61 0.37 -6.60
C THR A 54 12.41 1.07 -5.95
N PRO A 55 12.59 2.29 -5.43
CA PRO A 55 11.46 3.08 -4.92
C PRO A 55 10.33 3.27 -5.93
N ASP A 56 10.64 3.46 -7.21
CA ASP A 56 9.63 3.65 -8.25
C ASP A 56 8.80 2.39 -8.49
N GLU A 57 9.43 1.20 -8.48
CA GLU A 57 8.72 -0.08 -8.60
C GLU A 57 7.81 -0.34 -7.38
N VAL A 58 8.25 0.03 -6.17
CA VAL A 58 7.41 -0.05 -4.96
C VAL A 58 6.17 0.83 -5.12
N TRP A 59 6.34 2.07 -5.59
CA TRP A 59 5.22 2.98 -5.76
C TRP A 59 4.30 2.57 -6.90
N GLU A 60 4.84 2.08 -8.01
CA GLU A 60 4.05 1.53 -9.11
C GLU A 60 3.17 0.37 -8.61
N GLN A 61 3.73 -0.57 -7.85
CA GLN A 61 2.99 -1.70 -7.28
C GLN A 61 1.86 -1.25 -6.33
N LEU A 62 2.14 -0.31 -5.42
CA LEU A 62 1.15 0.14 -4.43
C LEU A 62 0.06 1.07 -5.00
N THR A 63 0.26 1.62 -6.19
CA THR A 63 -0.68 2.56 -6.81
C THR A 63 -1.43 2.00 -8.02
N THR A 64 -0.99 0.86 -8.56
CA THR A 64 -1.64 0.19 -9.70
C THR A 64 -2.80 -0.65 -9.21
N ASP A 65 -3.98 -0.46 -9.81
CA ASP A 65 -5.15 -1.31 -9.56
C ASP A 65 -4.93 -2.72 -10.14
N PRO A 66 -4.87 -3.78 -9.30
CA PRO A 66 -4.70 -5.15 -9.75
C PRO A 66 -5.99 -5.74 -10.36
N GLY A 67 -7.08 -4.98 -10.39
CA GLY A 67 -8.38 -5.38 -10.91
C GLY A 67 -9.17 -6.23 -9.92
N VAL A 68 -9.97 -7.14 -10.46
CA VAL A 68 -10.90 -7.97 -9.68
C VAL A 68 -10.49 -9.45 -9.66
N ASP A 69 -11.03 -10.21 -8.70
CA ASP A 69 -10.95 -11.68 -8.64
C ASP A 69 -11.99 -12.37 -9.55
N GLU A 70 -12.09 -13.70 -9.45
CA GLU A 70 -13.02 -14.50 -10.25
C GLU A 70 -14.51 -14.28 -9.90
N TYR A 71 -14.79 -13.57 -8.80
CA TYR A 71 -16.13 -13.24 -8.32
C TYR A 71 -16.44 -11.74 -8.43
N ASP A 72 -15.68 -11.00 -9.26
CA ASP A 72 -15.78 -9.55 -9.44
C ASP A 72 -15.49 -8.71 -8.17
N ASN A 73 -14.80 -9.26 -7.17
CA ASN A 73 -14.37 -8.48 -6.01
C ASN A 73 -13.04 -7.76 -6.30
N PRO A 74 -12.89 -6.47 -5.94
CA PRO A 74 -11.62 -5.77 -6.04
C PRO A 74 -10.50 -6.46 -5.23
N LYS A 75 -9.32 -6.58 -5.84
CA LYS A 75 -8.13 -7.12 -5.19
C LYS A 75 -7.35 -6.03 -4.47
N HIS A 76 -6.85 -6.32 -3.28
CA HIS A 76 -5.88 -5.46 -2.61
C HIS A 76 -4.50 -5.58 -3.26
N VAL A 77 -3.63 -4.64 -2.92
CA VAL A 77 -2.19 -4.72 -3.19
C VAL A 77 -1.41 -4.81 -1.88
N ASP A 78 -0.24 -5.42 -1.97
CA ASP A 78 0.77 -5.50 -0.92
C ASP A 78 2.16 -5.60 -1.58
N LEU A 79 3.20 -5.90 -0.79
CA LEU A 79 4.58 -6.07 -1.24
C LEU A 79 5.08 -7.50 -1.08
N GLN A 80 4.19 -8.51 -1.08
CA GLN A 80 4.59 -9.92 -1.07
C GLN A 80 4.78 -10.51 -2.47
#